data_AF-A0A1S7DVX8-F1
#
_entry.id   AF-A0A1S7DVX8-F1
#
_cell.length_a   1.000
_cell.length_b   1.000
_cell.length_c   1.000
_cell.angle_alpha   90.00
_cell.angle_beta   90.00
_cell.angle_gamma   90.00
#
_symmetry.space_group_name_H-M   'P 1'
#
loop_
_entity.id
_entity.type
_entity.pdbx_description
1 polymer ?
#
loop_
_entity_poly.entity_id
_entity_poly.type
_entity_poly.pdbx_seq_one_letter_code
_entity_poly.pdbx_strand_id
1 'polypeptide(L)'
;MFLPNTEFKALTKIDGVTLRTTISIDSEGKMSIFHSPKNNNPNILNPIMEKVGKDKIIDFNFLKSKVIPENLEYAILKTAFLILFQKTGYSLIIDKSYDLIREQISNPSKRIYPENFWGYNTNKLKPGLYFVMNRGLECIMIVFDLISEKSKRSFTALLPLPNRDLEKVISNINSTISTSKEIKLQMFDGNNDDYIFNLDSINKLLSWAYKK
;
A
#
# COMPACT_ATOMS: atom_id res chain seq x y z
N MET A 1 5.50 -9.92 4.74
CA MET A 1 4.52 -9.91 5.86
C MET A 1 3.61 -11.12 5.71
N PHE A 2 3.52 -11.92 6.77
CA PHE A 2 2.70 -13.13 6.89
C PHE A 2 1.29 -12.74 7.34
N LEU A 3 0.26 -13.12 6.60
CA LEU A 3 -1.11 -12.67 6.85
C LEU A 3 -2.07 -13.85 7.06
N PRO A 4 -3.14 -13.69 7.85
CA PRO A 4 -4.20 -14.70 7.91
C PRO A 4 -4.75 -15.04 6.53
N ASN A 5 -5.15 -16.30 6.34
CA ASN A 5 -5.70 -16.86 5.10
C ASN A 5 -4.78 -16.71 3.87
N THR A 6 -3.45 -16.79 4.08
CA THR A 6 -2.49 -16.73 2.98
C THR A 6 -1.64 -17.98 2.87
N GLU A 7 -1.22 -18.27 1.65
CA GLU A 7 -0.30 -19.36 1.33
C GLU A 7 0.89 -18.81 0.56
N PHE A 8 2.09 -19.26 0.94
CA PHE A 8 3.33 -18.87 0.30
C PHE A 8 4.11 -20.11 -0.10
N LYS A 9 4.66 -20.10 -1.31
CA LYS A 9 5.64 -21.10 -1.71
C LYS A 9 7.02 -20.66 -1.23
N ALA A 10 7.69 -21.57 -0.54
CA ALA A 10 9.04 -21.39 -0.05
C ALA A 10 9.88 -22.63 -0.36
N LEU A 11 11.19 -22.47 -0.19
CA LEU A 11 12.12 -23.58 -0.10
C LEU A 11 12.55 -23.69 1.37
N THR A 12 12.47 -24.89 1.94
CA THR A 12 13.03 -25.17 3.26
C THR A 12 14.34 -25.90 3.10
N LYS A 13 15.36 -25.54 3.90
CA LYS A 13 16.61 -26.29 3.98
C LYS A 13 16.69 -26.99 5.33
N ILE A 14 16.86 -28.32 5.30
CA ILE A 14 16.96 -29.18 6.47
C ILE A 14 18.13 -30.13 6.22
N ASP A 15 19.13 -30.13 7.11
CA ASP A 15 20.36 -30.94 6.99
C ASP A 15 21.04 -30.83 5.61
N GLY A 16 21.08 -29.63 5.03
CA GLY A 16 21.67 -29.43 3.71
C GLY A 16 20.76 -29.76 2.53
N VAL A 17 19.63 -30.43 2.76
CA VAL A 17 18.66 -30.79 1.71
C VAL A 17 17.63 -29.68 1.54
N THR A 18 17.38 -29.29 0.29
CA THR A 18 16.37 -28.28 -0.05
C THR A 18 15.06 -28.95 -0.47
N LEU A 19 13.97 -28.61 0.20
CA LEU A 19 12.62 -29.13 -0.04
C LEU A 19 11.69 -28.00 -0.47
N ARG A 20 10.73 -28.31 -1.35
CA ARG A 20 9.65 -27.40 -1.74
C ARG A 20 8.52 -27.46 -0.75
N THR A 21 8.11 -26.29 -0.29
CA THR A 21 7.24 -26.19 0.88
C THR A 21 6.20 -25.11 0.67
N THR A 22 4.99 -25.36 1.18
CA THR A 22 3.92 -24.37 1.23
C THR A 22 3.74 -23.98 2.69
N ILE A 23 3.83 -22.69 2.96
CA ILE A 23 3.53 -22.13 4.28
C ILE A 23 2.12 -21.57 4.19
N SER A 24 1.20 -22.08 4.99
CA SER A 24 -0.17 -21.58 5.10
C SER A 24 -0.36 -20.91 6.45
N ILE A 25 -1.13 -19.84 6.49
CA ILE A 25 -1.52 -19.16 7.71
C ILE A 25 -3.03 -19.13 7.72
N ASP A 26 -3.63 -19.71 8.74
CA ASP A 26 -5.09 -19.75 8.87
C ASP A 26 -5.67 -18.42 9.37
N SER A 27 -6.99 -18.40 9.57
CA SER A 27 -7.72 -17.23 10.06
C SER A 27 -7.31 -16.78 11.46
N GLU A 28 -6.77 -17.68 12.28
CA GLU A 28 -6.31 -17.42 13.65
C GLU A 28 -4.83 -16.99 13.69
N GLY A 29 -4.16 -16.93 12.53
CA GLY A 29 -2.75 -16.59 12.42
C GLY A 29 -1.81 -17.76 12.71
N LYS A 30 -2.34 -18.98 12.88
CA LYS A 30 -1.51 -20.17 13.08
C LYS A 30 -0.87 -20.56 11.76
N MET A 31 0.46 -20.61 11.79
CA MET A 31 1.28 -20.98 10.64
C MET A 31 1.42 -22.50 10.60
N SER A 32 1.12 -23.08 9.44
CA SER A 32 1.36 -24.49 9.12
C SER A 32 2.31 -24.59 7.93
N ILE A 33 3.20 -25.57 7.97
CA ILE A 33 4.21 -25.79 6.95
C ILE A 33 3.97 -27.17 6.35
N PHE A 34 3.72 -27.21 5.04
CA PHE A 34 3.41 -28.42 4.31
C PHE A 34 4.47 -28.71 3.25
N HIS A 35 5.15 -29.85 3.38
CA HIS A 35 6.06 -30.36 2.36
C HIS A 35 5.27 -31.23 1.39
N SER A 36 5.10 -30.77 0.15
CA SER A 36 4.28 -31.47 -0.83
C SER A 36 4.93 -32.79 -1.28
N PRO A 37 4.29 -33.95 -1.10
CA PRO A 37 4.82 -35.24 -1.58
C PRO A 37 4.92 -35.31 -3.10
N LYS A 38 4.09 -34.54 -3.82
CA LYS A 38 4.09 -34.45 -5.29
C LYS A 38 5.31 -33.70 -5.83
N ASN A 39 5.80 -32.71 -5.09
CA ASN A 39 6.84 -31.78 -5.56
C ASN A 39 8.21 -32.07 -4.95
N ASN A 40 8.32 -33.07 -4.08
CA ASN A 40 9.55 -33.52 -3.45
C ASN A 40 9.71 -35.02 -3.68
N ASN A 41 10.94 -35.52 -3.75
CA ASN A 41 11.19 -36.95 -3.85
C ASN A 41 10.82 -37.64 -2.50
N PRO A 42 9.87 -38.60 -2.47
CA PRO A 42 9.45 -39.27 -1.23
C PRO A 42 10.59 -39.99 -0.51
N ASN A 43 11.54 -40.57 -1.25
CA ASN A 43 12.69 -41.28 -0.70
C ASN A 43 13.65 -40.35 0.05
N ILE A 44 13.57 -39.05 -0.22
CA ILE A 44 14.36 -38.01 0.46
C ILE A 44 13.51 -37.33 1.54
N LEU A 45 12.24 -37.04 1.24
CA LEU A 45 11.35 -36.33 2.15
C LEU A 45 11.05 -37.13 3.44
N ASN A 46 10.66 -38.40 3.31
CA ASN A 46 10.19 -39.18 4.45
C ASN A 46 11.28 -39.37 5.53
N PRO A 47 12.53 -39.78 5.19
CA PRO A 47 13.59 -39.91 6.19
C PRO A 47 13.97 -38.60 6.87
N ILE A 48 13.79 -37.46 6.18
CA ILE A 48 14.04 -36.15 6.77
C ILE A 48 12.92 -35.82 7.77
N MET A 49 11.65 -35.99 7.38
CA MET A 49 10.50 -35.67 8.23
C MET A 49 10.47 -36.52 9.51
N GLU A 50 10.85 -37.80 9.45
CA GLU A 50 11.01 -38.65 10.64
C GLU A 50 12.04 -38.14 11.64
N LYS A 51 13.04 -37.38 11.15
CA LYS A 51 14.12 -36.80 11.95
C LYS A 51 13.89 -35.35 12.34
N VAL A 52 12.81 -34.70 11.87
CA VAL A 52 12.48 -33.33 12.27
C VAL A 52 11.90 -33.37 13.69
N GLY A 53 12.78 -33.16 14.67
CA GLY A 53 12.43 -33.04 16.10
C GLY A 53 12.38 -31.59 16.57
N LYS A 54 12.20 -31.42 17.89
CA LYS A 54 11.91 -30.13 18.56
C LYS A 54 13.02 -29.07 18.46
N ASP A 55 14.24 -29.46 18.09
CA ASP A 55 15.43 -28.59 18.11
C ASP A 55 16.12 -28.44 16.75
N LYS A 56 15.44 -28.85 15.66
CA LYS A 56 15.99 -28.70 14.32
C LYS A 56 15.83 -27.29 13.78
N ILE A 57 16.94 -26.70 13.35
CA ILE A 57 16.94 -25.45 12.60
C ILE A 57 16.45 -25.72 11.18
N ILE A 58 15.42 -24.99 10.76
CA ILE A 58 14.86 -25.04 9.41
C ILE A 58 15.05 -23.66 8.79
N ASP A 59 15.85 -23.58 7.73
CA ASP A 59 16.02 -22.32 6.99
C ASP A 59 14.90 -22.16 5.96
N PHE A 60 14.31 -20.97 5.90
CA PHE A 60 13.27 -20.63 4.92
C PHE A 60 13.81 -19.66 3.87
N ASN A 61 13.75 -20.08 2.62
CA ASN A 61 13.99 -19.25 1.46
C ASN A 61 12.66 -18.99 0.74
N PHE A 62 12.10 -17.81 0.96
CA PHE A 62 10.89 -17.38 0.25
C PHE A 62 11.20 -17.22 -1.23
N LEU A 63 10.39 -17.88 -2.07
CA LEU A 63 10.50 -17.67 -3.51
C LEU A 63 10.18 -16.20 -3.80
N LYS A 64 10.98 -15.57 -4.68
CA LYS A 64 10.75 -14.18 -5.10
C LYS A 64 9.30 -14.03 -5.54
N SER A 65 8.61 -13.06 -4.94
CA SER A 65 7.26 -12.71 -5.33
C SER A 65 7.23 -12.38 -6.83
N LYS A 66 6.20 -12.85 -7.54
CA LYS A 66 5.93 -12.38 -8.92
C LYS A 66 5.47 -10.91 -8.95
N VAL A 67 5.14 -10.34 -7.78
CA VAL A 67 4.77 -8.93 -7.67
C VAL A 67 6.01 -8.08 -7.85
N ILE A 68 6.02 -7.31 -8.93
CA ILE A 68 6.95 -6.21 -9.16
C ILE A 68 6.51 -5.07 -8.24
N PRO A 69 7.30 -4.69 -7.21
CA PRO A 69 6.90 -3.70 -6.22
C PRO A 69 6.42 -2.38 -6.84
N GLU A 70 7.08 -1.93 -7.90
CA GLU A 70 6.76 -0.70 -8.64
C GLU A 70 5.34 -0.74 -9.21
N ASN A 71 4.92 -1.89 -9.75
CA ASN A 71 3.56 -2.05 -10.28
C ASN A 71 2.50 -1.90 -9.17
N LEU A 72 2.81 -2.34 -7.95
CA LEU A 72 1.91 -2.14 -6.81
C LEU A 72 1.80 -0.65 -6.49
N GLU A 73 2.92 0.07 -6.45
CA GLU A 73 2.90 1.52 -6.19
C GLU A 73 2.05 2.26 -7.24
N TYR A 74 2.26 1.97 -8.52
CA TYR A 74 1.52 2.63 -9.59
C TYR A 74 0.02 2.28 -9.57
N ALA A 75 -0.32 1.05 -9.17
CA ALA A 75 -1.72 0.68 -8.95
C ALA A 75 -2.34 1.46 -7.77
N ILE A 76 -1.59 1.67 -6.69
CA ILE A 76 -2.02 2.49 -5.55
C ILE A 76 -2.20 3.95 -5.99
N LEU A 77 -1.26 4.51 -6.73
CA LEU A 77 -1.33 5.88 -7.26
C LEU A 77 -2.56 6.07 -8.15
N LYS A 78 -2.77 5.15 -9.09
CA LYS A 78 -3.94 5.17 -10.00
C LYS A 78 -5.24 5.09 -9.21
N THR A 79 -5.31 4.23 -8.20
CA THR A 79 -6.51 4.09 -7.35
C THR A 79 -6.78 5.37 -6.58
N ALA A 80 -5.76 5.96 -5.95
CA ALA A 80 -5.89 7.22 -5.25
C ALA A 80 -6.36 8.36 -6.17
N PHE A 81 -5.82 8.44 -7.38
CA PHE A 81 -6.21 9.44 -8.39
C PHE A 81 -7.67 9.28 -8.84
N LEU A 82 -8.15 8.03 -9.01
CA LEU A 82 -9.55 7.75 -9.32
C LEU A 82 -10.49 8.14 -8.18
N ILE A 83 -10.10 7.89 -6.92
CA ILE A 83 -10.90 8.30 -5.76
C ILE A 83 -10.94 9.82 -5.65
N LEU A 84 -9.83 10.50 -5.90
CA LEU A 84 -9.80 11.96 -5.97
C LEU A 84 -10.79 12.47 -7.01
N PHE A 85 -10.75 11.95 -8.24
CA PHE A 85 -11.71 12.30 -9.30
C PHE A 85 -13.15 12.03 -8.88
N GLN A 86 -13.42 10.86 -8.30
CA GLN A 86 -14.76 10.51 -7.81
C GLN A 86 -15.27 11.52 -6.79
N LYS A 87 -14.39 12.08 -5.95
CA LYS A 87 -14.77 12.99 -4.87
C LYS A 87 -14.82 14.46 -5.29
N THR A 88 -14.05 14.87 -6.29
CA THR A 88 -13.90 16.30 -6.64
C THR A 88 -14.27 16.63 -8.09
N GLY A 89 -14.64 15.62 -8.88
CA GLY A 89 -14.81 15.77 -10.32
C GLY A 89 -13.57 16.40 -10.97
N TYR A 90 -13.80 17.28 -11.94
CA TYR A 90 -12.75 17.99 -12.67
C TYR A 90 -12.10 19.14 -11.89
N SER A 91 -12.61 19.51 -10.71
CA SER A 91 -12.19 20.70 -9.96
C SER A 91 -10.70 20.73 -9.61
N LEU A 92 -10.09 19.56 -9.38
CA LEU A 92 -8.66 19.44 -9.08
C LEU A 92 -7.88 18.67 -10.13
N ILE A 93 -8.44 17.59 -10.66
CA ILE A 93 -7.66 16.64 -11.47
C ILE A 93 -7.12 17.25 -12.76
N ILE A 94 -7.68 18.34 -13.27
CA ILE A 94 -7.19 19.01 -14.48
C ILE A 94 -5.97 19.91 -14.23
N ASP A 95 -5.66 20.21 -12.97
CA ASP A 95 -4.51 21.05 -12.64
C ASP A 95 -3.20 20.38 -13.07
N LYS A 96 -2.23 21.21 -13.47
CA LYS A 96 -0.90 20.78 -13.89
C LYS A 96 -0.13 20.01 -12.82
N SER A 97 -0.46 20.22 -11.54
CA SER A 97 0.15 19.46 -10.43
C SER A 97 -0.09 17.95 -10.56
N TYR A 98 -1.13 17.54 -11.31
CA TYR A 98 -1.46 16.14 -11.55
C TYR A 98 -0.90 15.59 -12.87
N ASP A 99 -0.15 16.38 -13.66
CA ASP A 99 0.46 15.91 -14.92
C ASP A 99 1.41 14.74 -14.69
N LEU A 100 2.24 14.80 -13.64
CA LEU A 100 3.15 13.70 -13.27
C LEU A 100 2.39 12.40 -12.97
N ILE A 101 1.21 12.49 -12.36
CA ILE A 101 0.37 11.32 -12.07
C ILE A 101 -0.17 10.74 -13.37
N ARG A 102 -0.69 11.60 -14.27
CA ARG A 102 -1.15 11.17 -15.60
C ARG A 102 -0.02 10.50 -16.38
N GLU A 103 1.16 11.11 -16.39
CA GLU A 103 2.33 10.59 -17.09
C GLU A 103 2.78 9.23 -16.53
N GLN A 104 2.83 9.08 -15.21
CA GLN A 104 3.15 7.80 -14.55
C GLN A 104 2.12 6.71 -14.88
N ILE A 105 0.83 7.03 -14.91
CA ILE A 105 -0.24 6.08 -15.25
C ILE A 105 -0.15 5.66 -16.72
N SER A 106 0.19 6.58 -17.63
CA SER A 106 0.37 6.29 -19.06
C SER A 106 1.66 5.50 -19.35
N ASN A 107 2.68 5.61 -18.48
CA ASN A 107 3.99 4.99 -18.65
C ASN A 107 4.37 4.09 -17.46
N PRO A 108 3.63 2.99 -17.20
CA PRO A 108 3.83 2.16 -16.01
C PRO A 108 5.17 1.40 -15.98
N SER A 109 5.92 1.38 -17.09
CA SER A 109 7.25 0.75 -17.17
C SER A 109 8.40 1.68 -16.74
N LYS A 110 8.12 2.95 -16.44
CA LYS A 110 9.11 3.95 -16.04
C LYS A 110 8.74 4.52 -14.68
N ARG A 111 9.74 4.86 -13.86
CA ARG A 111 9.54 5.65 -12.65
C ARG A 111 9.60 7.14 -12.99
N ILE A 112 8.46 7.81 -12.83
CA ILE A 112 8.26 9.24 -13.09
C ILE A 112 7.78 9.92 -11.82
N TYR A 113 6.84 9.29 -11.10
CA TYR A 113 6.32 9.81 -9.84
C TYR A 113 7.30 9.54 -8.68
N PRO A 114 7.44 10.47 -7.71
CA PRO A 114 8.37 10.31 -6.59
C PRO A 114 8.10 9.04 -5.77
N GLU A 115 9.14 8.50 -5.15
CA GLU A 115 9.00 7.34 -4.26
C GLU A 115 8.38 7.72 -2.90
N ASN A 116 8.00 6.73 -2.10
CA ASN A 116 7.55 6.93 -0.71
C ASN A 116 6.31 7.84 -0.56
N PHE A 117 5.48 7.94 -1.60
CA PHE A 117 4.21 8.66 -1.56
C PHE A 117 3.06 7.84 -0.94
N TRP A 118 3.28 6.57 -0.61
CA TRP A 118 2.23 5.66 -0.16
C TRP A 118 2.66 4.87 1.08
N GLY A 119 1.69 4.33 1.80
CA GLY A 119 1.93 3.46 2.95
C GLY A 119 0.73 2.59 3.30
N TYR A 120 0.90 1.76 4.33
CA TYR A 120 -0.22 1.07 4.95
C TYR A 120 -0.95 2.01 5.92
N ASN A 121 -2.28 1.96 5.93
CA ASN A 121 -3.08 2.69 6.91
C ASN A 121 -3.06 1.95 8.26
N THR A 122 -1.97 2.10 9.01
CA THR A 122 -1.78 1.49 10.33
C THR A 122 -2.62 2.14 11.42
N ASN A 123 -2.99 3.42 11.22
CA ASN A 123 -3.73 4.23 12.19
C ASN A 123 -5.25 4.03 12.12
N LYS A 124 -5.73 3.05 11.33
CA LYS A 124 -7.16 2.73 11.15
C LYS A 124 -8.00 3.96 10.77
N LEU A 125 -7.43 4.87 9.97
CA LEU A 125 -8.19 5.98 9.40
C LEU A 125 -9.35 5.42 8.58
N LYS A 126 -10.49 6.12 8.57
CA LYS A 126 -11.62 5.72 7.73
C LYS A 126 -11.23 5.91 6.25
N PRO A 127 -11.67 5.03 5.33
CA PRO A 127 -11.51 5.29 3.90
C PRO A 127 -12.12 6.64 3.52
N GLY A 128 -11.41 7.41 2.70
CA GLY A 128 -11.83 8.75 2.30
C GLY A 128 -10.69 9.64 1.84
N LEU A 129 -11.03 10.90 1.58
CA LEU A 129 -10.09 11.95 1.25
C LEU A 129 -9.79 12.75 2.52
N TYR A 130 -8.51 13.04 2.74
CA TYR A 130 -8.02 13.84 3.86
C TYR A 130 -7.13 14.95 3.34
N PHE A 131 -7.19 16.08 4.03
CA PHE A 131 -6.27 17.17 3.87
C PHE A 131 -5.22 17.12 4.97
N VAL A 132 -3.95 17.16 4.57
CA VAL A 132 -2.84 17.33 5.50
C VAL A 132 -2.66 18.83 5.73
N MET A 133 -2.83 19.27 6.98
CA MET A 133 -2.97 20.71 7.31
C MET A 133 -1.72 21.33 7.93
N ASN A 134 -0.69 20.54 8.20
CA ASN A 134 0.54 21.04 8.80
C ASN A 134 1.32 21.91 7.81
N ARG A 135 1.84 23.04 8.29
CA ARG A 135 2.65 23.95 7.49
C ARG A 135 3.87 23.25 6.89
N GLY A 136 4.01 23.29 5.57
CA GLY A 136 5.09 22.65 4.82
C GLY A 136 4.88 21.17 4.50
N LEU A 137 3.74 20.59 4.89
CA LEU A 137 3.33 19.20 4.62
C LEU A 137 2.01 19.14 3.83
N GLU A 138 1.51 20.28 3.33
CA GLU A 138 0.17 20.38 2.76
C GLU A 138 0.04 19.52 1.49
N CYS A 139 -0.79 18.49 1.59
CA CYS A 139 -1.10 17.59 0.49
C CYS A 139 -2.49 16.98 0.67
N ILE A 140 -2.92 16.25 -0.36
CA ILE A 140 -4.11 15.41 -0.28
C ILE A 140 -3.66 14.00 0.09
N MET A 141 -4.29 13.42 1.11
CA MET A 141 -4.08 12.03 1.48
C MET A 141 -5.36 11.24 1.19
N ILE A 142 -5.25 10.21 0.37
CA ILE A 142 -6.33 9.27 0.09
C ILE A 142 -6.13 8.03 0.94
N VAL A 143 -7.18 7.62 1.65
CA VAL A 143 -7.23 6.37 2.41
C VAL A 143 -8.25 5.46 1.75
N PHE A 144 -7.88 4.22 1.47
CA PHE A 144 -8.81 3.26 0.86
C PHE A 144 -8.52 1.82 1.25
N ASP A 145 -9.56 0.99 1.19
CA ASP A 145 -9.49 -0.43 1.49
C ASP A 145 -9.49 -1.25 0.18
N LEU A 146 -8.55 -2.19 0.07
CA LEU A 146 -8.56 -3.25 -0.93
C LEU A 146 -9.06 -4.52 -0.26
N ILE A 147 -10.25 -4.95 -0.68
CA ILE A 147 -10.93 -6.13 -0.14
C ILE A 147 -10.91 -7.23 -1.19
N SER A 148 -10.46 -8.41 -0.78
CA SER A 148 -10.50 -9.66 -1.53
C SER A 148 -11.10 -10.74 -0.64
N GLU A 149 -11.49 -11.88 -1.22
CA GLU A 149 -11.99 -13.03 -0.46
C GLU A 149 -11.04 -13.46 0.67
N LYS A 150 -9.72 -13.29 0.47
CA LYS A 150 -8.68 -13.79 1.39
C LYS A 150 -8.11 -12.72 2.31
N SER A 151 -8.29 -11.44 1.99
CA SER A 151 -7.66 -10.37 2.76
C SER A 151 -8.32 -9.02 2.56
N LYS A 152 -8.27 -8.21 3.62
CA LYS A 152 -8.55 -6.78 3.60
C LYS A 152 -7.27 -6.03 3.92
N ARG A 153 -6.88 -5.08 3.07
CA ARG A 153 -5.72 -4.20 3.30
C ARG A 153 -6.15 -2.76 3.15
N SER A 154 -5.62 -1.89 4.01
CA SER A 154 -5.91 -0.46 3.96
C SER A 154 -4.63 0.29 3.62
N PHE A 155 -4.73 1.19 2.64
CA PHE A 155 -3.62 1.95 2.09
C PHE A 155 -3.83 3.44 2.29
N THR A 156 -2.72 4.17 2.40
CA THR A 156 -2.66 5.62 2.29
C THR A 156 -1.83 6.00 1.07
N ALA A 157 -2.25 7.06 0.36
CA ALA A 157 -1.53 7.61 -0.77
C ALA A 157 -1.54 9.14 -0.73
N LEU A 158 -0.39 9.75 -0.94
CA LEU A 158 -0.17 11.19 -0.95
C LEU A 158 -0.21 11.70 -2.39
N LEU A 159 -1.11 12.65 -2.62
CA LEU A 159 -1.31 13.33 -3.89
C LEU A 159 -0.93 14.82 -3.73
N PRO A 160 -0.43 15.45 -4.80
CA PRO A 160 0.02 16.83 -4.75
C PRO A 160 -1.13 17.77 -4.47
N LEU A 161 -0.81 18.87 -3.80
CA LEU A 161 -1.66 20.05 -3.81
C LEU A 161 -1.17 21.03 -4.88
N PRO A 162 -2.07 21.74 -5.61
CA PRO A 162 -1.66 22.75 -6.55
C PRO A 162 -0.68 23.77 -5.94
N ASN A 163 0.31 24.20 -6.73
CA ASN A 163 1.37 25.14 -6.34
C ASN A 163 2.29 24.69 -5.18
N ARG A 164 2.31 23.39 -4.84
CA ARG A 164 3.27 22.82 -3.89
C ARG A 164 4.27 21.91 -4.62
N ASP A 165 5.50 21.89 -4.11
CA ASP A 165 6.53 20.96 -4.56
C ASP A 165 6.29 19.60 -3.91
N LEU A 166 5.83 18.65 -4.74
CA LEU A 166 5.43 17.32 -4.30
C LEU A 166 6.59 16.53 -3.68
N GLU A 167 7.78 16.54 -4.30
CA GLU A 167 8.94 15.80 -3.80
C GLU A 167 9.35 16.31 -2.42
N LYS A 168 9.39 17.63 -2.28
CA LYS A 168 9.68 18.28 -1.00
C LYS A 168 8.64 17.93 0.07
N VAL A 169 7.35 17.95 -0.29
CA VAL A 169 6.28 17.60 0.66
C VAL A 169 6.35 16.13 1.09
N ILE A 170 6.56 15.20 0.15
CA ILE A 170 6.72 13.77 0.47
C ILE A 170 7.94 13.56 1.38
N SER A 171 9.08 14.16 1.06
CA SER A 171 10.28 14.08 1.89
C SER A 171 10.02 14.61 3.30
N ASN A 172 9.37 15.77 3.41
CA ASN A 172 9.05 16.37 4.70
C ASN A 172 8.07 15.50 5.52
N ILE A 173 7.04 14.92 4.90
CA ILE A 173 6.10 14.04 5.58
C ILE A 173 6.82 12.80 6.12
N ASN A 174 7.63 12.15 5.29
CA ASN A 174 8.37 10.96 5.70
C ASN A 174 9.36 11.26 6.84
N SER A 175 10.07 12.40 6.77
CA SER A 175 10.93 12.85 7.86
C SER A 175 10.13 13.11 9.15
N THR A 176 8.96 13.74 9.04
CA THR A 176 8.08 14.05 10.17
C THR A 176 7.59 12.78 10.87
N ILE A 177 7.13 11.81 10.09
CA ILE A 177 6.68 10.49 10.58
C ILE A 177 7.84 9.76 11.28
N SER A 178 9.05 9.79 10.70
CA SER A 178 10.23 9.14 11.28
C SER A 178 10.65 9.74 12.63
N THR A 179 10.32 11.00 12.88
CA THR A 179 10.61 11.71 14.14
C THR A 179 9.44 11.66 15.14
N SER A 180 8.40 10.87 14.87
CA SER A 180 7.21 10.69 15.73
C SER A 180 6.44 11.98 16.02
N LYS A 181 6.46 12.96 15.10
CA LYS A 181 5.66 14.19 15.24
C LYS A 181 4.25 13.98 14.72
N GLU A 182 3.27 14.60 15.39
CA GLU A 182 1.85 14.51 15.01
C GLU A 182 1.55 15.25 13.69
N ILE A 183 0.82 14.57 12.80
CA ILE A 183 0.27 15.16 11.57
C ILE A 183 -1.22 15.40 11.79
N LYS A 184 -1.63 16.66 11.64
CA LYS A 184 -3.01 17.12 11.68
C LYS A 184 -3.68 16.82 10.35
N LEU A 185 -4.71 15.99 10.43
CA LEU A 185 -5.53 15.58 9.31
C LEU A 185 -6.92 16.19 9.43
N GLN A 186 -7.45 16.71 8.34
CA GLN A 186 -8.84 17.10 8.23
C GLN A 186 -9.53 16.18 7.22
N MET A 187 -10.53 15.42 7.67
CA MET A 187 -11.30 14.54 6.78
C MET A 187 -12.22 15.37 5.90
N PHE A 188 -12.17 15.13 4.60
CA PHE A 188 -13.02 15.78 3.60
C PHE A 188 -14.44 15.22 3.57
N ASP A 189 -14.57 13.91 3.77
CA ASP A 189 -15.85 13.17 3.70
C ASP A 189 -16.67 13.23 5.01
N GLY A 190 -16.33 14.16 5.92
CA GLY A 190 -16.95 14.23 7.24
C GLY A 190 -18.32 14.90 7.31
N ASN A 191 -18.73 15.63 6.27
CA ASN A 191 -19.82 16.61 6.35
C ASN A 191 -20.84 16.60 5.19
N ASN A 192 -20.97 15.54 4.38
CA ASN A 192 -21.88 15.51 3.22
C ASN A 192 -21.65 16.63 2.17
N ASP A 193 -20.46 17.22 2.12
CA ASP A 193 -20.13 18.27 1.15
C ASP A 193 -20.04 17.65 -0.27
N ASP A 194 -20.79 18.20 -1.24
CA ASP A 194 -20.81 17.75 -2.64
C ASP A 194 -19.92 18.64 -3.52
N TYR A 195 -18.70 18.20 -3.74
CA TYR A 195 -17.70 18.98 -4.49
C TYR A 195 -17.79 18.80 -6.02
N ILE A 196 -18.88 18.20 -6.51
CA ILE A 196 -19.16 18.06 -7.93
C ILE A 196 -20.33 18.97 -8.31
N PHE A 197 -21.37 19.03 -7.50
CA PHE A 197 -22.60 19.75 -7.83
C PHE A 197 -22.93 20.91 -6.88
N ASN A 198 -22.32 21.01 -5.69
CA ASN A 198 -22.53 22.13 -4.77
C ASN A 198 -21.43 23.20 -4.91
N LEU A 199 -21.82 24.39 -5.37
CA LEU A 199 -20.90 25.48 -5.66
C LEU A 199 -20.15 26.00 -4.42
N ASP A 200 -20.79 26.07 -3.26
CA ASP A 200 -20.13 26.53 -2.03
C ASP A 200 -19.05 25.55 -1.58
N SER A 201 -19.33 24.25 -1.70
CA SER A 201 -18.38 23.17 -1.44
C SER A 201 -17.21 23.25 -2.42
N ILE A 202 -17.49 23.40 -3.73
CA ILE A 202 -16.45 23.59 -4.75
C ILE A 202 -15.56 24.81 -4.43
N ASN A 203 -16.17 25.96 -4.10
CA ASN A 203 -15.42 27.16 -3.75
C ASN A 203 -14.57 26.97 -2.50
N LYS A 204 -15.08 26.27 -1.49
CA LYS A 204 -14.33 25.89 -0.29
C LYS A 204 -13.12 25.02 -0.64
N LEU A 205 -13.30 24.00 -1.47
CA LEU A 205 -12.21 23.14 -1.97
C LEU A 205 -11.14 23.95 -2.69
N LEU A 206 -11.53 24.80 -3.64
CA LEU A 206 -10.60 25.63 -4.39
C LEU A 206 -9.88 26.64 -3.48
N SER A 207 -10.59 27.24 -2.53
CA SER A 207 -10.00 28.18 -1.57
C SER A 207 -8.93 27.53 -0.71
N TRP A 208 -9.10 26.24 -0.38
CA TRP A 208 -8.12 25.46 0.36
C TRP A 208 -6.96 25.05 -0.55
N ALA A 209 -7.27 24.48 -1.73
CA ALA A 209 -6.27 23.92 -2.63
C ALA A 209 -5.31 24.95 -3.24
N TYR A 210 -5.80 26.18 -3.43
CA TYR A 210 -5.02 27.28 -4.00
C TYR A 210 -4.63 28.34 -2.97
N LYS A 211 -4.87 28.10 -1.67
CA LYS A 211 -4.42 29.03 -0.62
C LYS A 211 -2.90 29.06 -0.57
N LYS A 212 -2.33 30.26 -0.73
CA LYS A 212 -0.89 30.51 -0.61
C LYS A 212 -0.42 30.38 0.83
#